data_AF-A0A433KWT9-F1
#
_entry.id   AF-A0A433KWT9-F1
#
_cell.length_a   1.000
_cell.length_b   1.000
_cell.length_c   1.000
_cell.angle_alpha   90.00
_cell.angle_beta   90.00
_cell.angle_gamma   90.00
#
_symmetry.space_group_name_H-M   'P 1'
#
loop_
_entity.id
_entity.type
_entity.pdbx_description
1 polymer ?
#
loop_
_entity_poly.entity_id
_entity_poly.type
_entity_poly.pdbx_seq_one_letter_code
_entity_poly.pdbx_strand_id
1 'polypeptide(L)'
;MPDLYIANKNYSSWSLRPWVLMQALSTPFNEHLVPFKGGAGASRETFMRFSPSGLVPCLVDGDIMVWDSLAIAEHVNAGHVNC
;
A
#
# COMPACT_ATOMS: atom_id res chain seq x y z
N MET A 1 -3.19 -11.37 8.11
CA MET A 1 -2.50 -10.09 8.36
C MET A 1 -2.19 -9.51 7.00
N PRO A 2 -2.63 -8.28 6.70
CA PRO A 2 -2.54 -7.72 5.36
C PRO A 2 -1.10 -7.39 4.96
N ASP A 3 -0.81 -7.46 3.68
CA ASP A 3 0.46 -7.09 3.07
C ASP A 3 0.34 -5.69 2.44
N LEU A 4 1.16 -4.75 2.89
CA LEU A 4 1.19 -3.39 2.36
C LEU A 4 2.45 -3.19 1.51
N TYR A 5 2.27 -3.11 0.20
CA TYR A 5 3.32 -2.80 -0.76
C TYR A 5 3.45 -1.29 -0.95
N ILE A 6 4.66 -0.77 -0.74
CA ILE A 6 4.97 0.65 -0.82
C ILE A 6 6.28 0.90 -1.55
N ALA A 7 6.43 2.11 -2.10
CA ALA A 7 7.73 2.63 -2.48
C ALA A 7 8.31 3.51 -1.36
N ASN A 8 9.44 4.16 -1.64
CA ASN A 8 10.13 5.00 -0.68
C ASN A 8 9.20 6.08 -0.10
N LYS A 9 8.94 5.99 1.21
CA LYS A 9 8.03 6.86 1.99
C LYS A 9 8.42 8.35 1.93
N ASN A 10 9.70 8.65 1.71
CA ASN A 10 10.19 10.03 1.59
C ASN A 10 9.95 10.64 0.21
N TYR A 11 9.77 9.81 -0.82
CA TYR A 11 9.59 10.24 -2.21
C TYR A 11 8.18 9.96 -2.76
N SER A 12 7.38 9.16 -2.06
CA SER A 12 6.00 8.82 -2.43
C SER A 12 5.04 9.14 -1.28
N SER A 13 4.40 10.31 -1.34
CA SER A 13 3.35 10.69 -0.39
C SER A 13 2.18 9.71 -0.41
N TRP A 14 1.91 9.08 -1.55
CA TRP A 14 0.89 8.05 -1.72
C TRP A 14 1.22 6.81 -0.91
N SER A 15 2.49 6.40 -0.87
CA SER A 15 2.96 5.27 -0.06
C SER A 15 2.98 5.60 1.44
N LEU A 16 3.33 6.83 1.80
CA LEU A 16 3.42 7.26 3.21
C LEU A 16 2.05 7.27 3.90
N ARG A 17 1.00 7.74 3.21
CA ARG A 17 -0.36 7.91 3.77
C ARG A 17 -0.91 6.64 4.43
N PRO A 18 -1.06 5.49 3.74
CA PRO A 18 -1.59 4.29 4.35
C PRO A 18 -0.64 3.73 5.42
N TRP A 19 0.68 3.86 5.23
CA TRP A 19 1.66 3.40 6.21
C TRP A 19 1.54 4.13 7.55
N VAL A 20 1.50 5.47 7.54
CA VAL A 20 1.34 6.27 8.76
C VAL A 20 0.01 5.98 9.43
N LEU A 21 -1.06 5.84 8.67
CA LEU A 21 -2.39 5.51 9.20
C LEU A 21 -2.37 4.18 9.96
N MET A 22 -1.86 3.12 9.32
CA MET A 22 -1.81 1.79 9.93
C MET A 22 -0.92 1.75 11.17
N GLN A 23 0.22 2.48 11.15
CA GLN A 23 1.07 2.65 12.32
C GLN A 23 0.37 3.41 13.45
N ALA A 24 -0.30 4.53 13.15
CA ALA A 24 -1.01 5.34 14.14
C ALA A 24 -2.16 4.57 14.80
N LEU A 25 -2.81 3.69 14.04
CA LEU A 25 -3.88 2.83 14.49
C LEU A 25 -3.39 1.52 15.13
N SER A 26 -2.08 1.30 15.26
CA SER A 26 -1.48 0.03 15.72
C SER A 26 -2.02 -1.20 14.99
N THR A 27 -2.38 -1.05 13.70
CA THR A 27 -2.90 -2.14 12.89
C THR A 27 -1.75 -3.06 12.51
N PRO A 28 -1.81 -4.37 12.75
CA PRO A 28 -0.76 -5.28 12.31
C PRO A 28 -0.77 -5.42 10.78
N PHE A 29 0.39 -5.26 10.13
CA PHE A 29 0.56 -5.51 8.70
C PHE A 29 2.00 -5.92 8.37
N ASN A 30 2.18 -6.59 7.23
CA ASN A 30 3.49 -6.84 6.65
C ASN A 30 3.87 -5.70 5.72
N GLU A 31 4.99 -5.03 5.99
CA GLU A 31 5.50 -3.98 5.11
C GLU A 31 6.39 -4.57 4.00
N HIS A 32 6.05 -4.29 2.74
CA HIS A 32 6.86 -4.64 1.58
C HIS A 32 7.36 -3.37 0.87
N LEU A 33 8.60 -2.98 1.17
CA LEU A 33 9.24 -1.84 0.51
C LEU A 33 9.82 -2.28 -0.85
N VAL A 34 9.25 -1.75 -1.94
CA VAL A 34 9.71 -1.96 -3.32
C VAL A 34 10.19 -0.63 -3.89
N PRO A 35 11.51 -0.35 -3.88
CA PRO A 35 12.06 0.92 -4.34
C PRO A 35 11.71 1.24 -5.80
N PHE A 36 11.62 2.53 -6.11
CA PHE A 36 11.50 2.96 -7.50
C PHE A 36 12.74 2.55 -8.30
N LYS A 37 12.51 2.03 -9.52
CA LYS A 37 13.54 1.81 -10.51
C LYS A 37 13.78 3.11 -11.27
N GLY A 38 15.01 3.34 -11.73
CA GLY A 38 15.38 4.57 -12.44
C GLY A 38 14.57 4.77 -13.72
N GLY A 39 14.06 5.99 -13.93
CA GLY A 39 13.26 6.38 -15.09
C GLY A 39 11.75 6.31 -14.85
N ALA A 40 11.01 7.24 -15.47
CA ALA A 40 9.54 7.26 -15.39
C ALA A 40 8.97 5.95 -15.97
N GLY A 41 8.14 5.24 -15.19
CA GLY A 41 7.48 4.01 -15.62
C GLY A 41 8.32 2.71 -15.48
N ALA A 42 9.61 2.79 -15.15
CA ALA A 42 10.47 1.61 -15.01
C ALA A 42 10.03 0.65 -13.88
N SER A 43 9.33 1.17 -12.87
CA SER A 43 8.78 0.36 -11.80
C SER A 43 7.46 -0.35 -12.15
N ARG A 44 6.76 0.07 -13.20
CA ARG A 44 5.41 -0.42 -13.51
C ARG A 44 5.37 -1.94 -13.66
N GLU A 45 6.31 -2.51 -14.42
CA GLU A 45 6.40 -3.97 -14.62
C GLU A 45 6.60 -4.73 -13.31
N THR A 46 7.36 -4.15 -12.38
CA THR A 46 7.60 -4.76 -11.07
C THR A 46 6.35 -4.69 -10.20
N PHE A 47 5.66 -3.55 -10.22
CA PHE A 47 4.44 -3.33 -9.45
C PHE A 47 3.27 -4.15 -9.98
N MET A 48 3.17 -4.38 -11.29
CA MET A 48 2.13 -5.23 -11.90
C MET A 48 2.11 -6.67 -11.37
N ARG A 49 3.18 -7.13 -10.70
CA ARG A 49 3.23 -8.47 -10.08
C ARG A 49 2.32 -8.59 -8.84
N PHE A 50 1.98 -7.48 -8.21
CA PHE A 50 1.20 -7.44 -6.96
C PHE A 50 0.10 -6.38 -6.95
N SER A 51 0.17 -5.37 -7.82
CA SER A 51 -0.76 -4.26 -7.91
C SER A 51 -1.44 -4.25 -9.28
N PRO A 52 -2.77 -4.39 -9.35
CA PRO A 52 -3.51 -4.34 -10.61
C PRO A 52 -3.32 -3.05 -11.41
N SER A 53 -3.06 -1.94 -10.72
CA SER A 53 -2.81 -0.64 -11.36
C SER A 53 -1.38 -0.48 -11.86
N GLY A 54 -0.45 -1.34 -11.41
CA GLY A 54 0.98 -1.18 -11.63
C GLY A 54 1.56 0.03 -10.89
N LEU A 55 0.91 0.44 -9.79
CA LEU A 55 1.30 1.56 -8.92
C LEU A 55 1.33 1.12 -7.45
N VAL A 56 1.94 1.94 -6.61
CA VAL A 56 1.95 1.80 -5.15
C VAL A 56 1.37 3.07 -4.52
N PRO A 57 0.71 2.98 -3.35
CA PRO A 57 0.58 1.81 -2.47
C PRO A 57 -0.37 0.73 -3.00
N CYS A 58 -0.21 -0.51 -2.52
CA CYS A 58 -1.18 -1.58 -2.71
C CYS A 58 -1.29 -2.40 -1.43
N LEU A 59 -2.50 -2.50 -0.88
CA LEU A 59 -2.84 -3.38 0.24
C LEU A 59 -3.41 -4.68 -0.33
N VAL A 60 -2.92 -5.81 0.16
CA VAL A 60 -3.47 -7.14 -0.10
C VAL A 60 -3.96 -7.71 1.23
N ASP A 61 -5.26 -7.95 1.32
CA ASP A 61 -5.93 -8.46 2.52
C ASP A 61 -6.76 -9.70 2.14
N GLY A 62 -6.12 -10.87 2.22
CA GLY A 62 -6.69 -12.12 1.70
C GLY A 62 -6.91 -12.03 0.19
N ASP A 63 -8.15 -12.19 -0.25
CA ASP A 63 -8.55 -12.11 -1.66
C ASP A 63 -8.80 -10.67 -2.14
N ILE A 64 -8.75 -9.69 -1.22
CA ILE A 64 -9.03 -8.28 -1.53
C ILE A 64 -7.72 -7.56 -1.84
N MET A 65 -7.67 -6.87 -2.97
CA MET A 65 -6.56 -5.99 -3.35
C MET A 65 -7.06 -4.55 -3.49
N VAL A 66 -6.41 -3.61 -2.80
CA VAL A 66 -6.76 -2.18 -2.81
C VAL A 66 -5.51 -1.35 -3.15
N TRP A 67 -5.54 -0.60 -4.24
CA TRP A 67 -4.33 0.06 -4.80
C TRP A 67 -4.40 1.60 -4.87
N ASP A 68 -5.33 2.19 -4.11
CA ASP A 68 -5.44 3.65 -3.95
C ASP A 68 -5.28 4.03 -2.47
N SER A 69 -4.53 5.10 -2.18
CA SER A 69 -4.22 5.49 -0.81
C SER A 69 -5.46 5.85 0.03
N LEU A 70 -6.49 6.46 -0.57
CA LEU A 70 -7.74 6.79 0.13
C LEU A 70 -8.58 5.53 0.30
N ALA A 71 -8.70 4.71 -0.74
CA ALA A 71 -9.43 3.44 -0.66
C ALA A 71 -8.83 2.50 0.40
N ILE A 72 -7.49 2.45 0.52
CA ILE A 72 -6.81 1.70 1.58
C ILE A 72 -7.19 2.26 2.96
N ALA A 73 -7.24 3.58 3.12
CA ALA A 73 -7.61 4.20 4.38
C ALA A 73 -9.06 3.87 4.78
N GLU A 74 -9.99 3.91 3.83
CA GLU A 74 -11.39 3.53 4.04
C GLU A 74 -11.53 2.04 4.38
N HIS A 75 -10.79 1.16 3.70
CA HIS A 75 -10.76 -0.28 3.98
C HIS A 75 -10.27 -0.57 5.40
N VAL A 76 -9.15 0.03 5.79
CA VAL A 76 -8.60 -0.11 7.15
C VAL A 76 -9.58 0.42 8.20
N ASN A 77 -10.19 1.58 7.96
CA ASN A 77 -11.19 2.14 8.86
C ASN A 77 -12.44 1.24 8.98
N ALA A 78 -12.94 0.70 7.87
CA ALA A 78 -14.08 -0.23 7.89
C ALA A 78 -13.77 -1.50 8.69
N GLY A 79 -12.55 -2.02 8.62
CA GLY A 79 -12.10 -3.12 9.47
C GLY A 79 -12.00 -2.76 10.95
N HIS A 80 -11.56 -1.53 11.26
CA HIS A 80 -11.40 -1.02 12.63
C HIS A 80 -12.71 -0.82 13.39
N VAL A 81 -13.75 -0.30 12.72
CA VAL A 81 -15.05 0.00 13.36
C VAL A 81 -15.80 -1.29 13.75
N ASN A 82 -15.36 -2.45 13.26
CA ASN A 82 -15.95 -3.76 13.55
C ASN A 82 -15.23 -4.54 14.67
N CYS A 83 -14.27 -3.94 15.37
CA CYS A 83 -13.56 -4.49 16.53
C CYS A 83 -14.06 -3.87 17.84
#